data_AF-A0A9P5R0M1-F1
#
_entry.id   AF-A0A9P5R0M1-F1
#
_cell.length_a   1.000
_cell.length_b   1.000
_cell.length_c   1.000
_cell.angle_alpha   90.00
_cell.angle_beta   90.00
_cell.angle_gamma   90.00
#
_symmetry.space_group_name_H-M   'P 1'
#
loop_
_entity.id
_entity.type
_entity.pdbx_description
1 polymer ?
#
loop_
_entity_poly.entity_id
_entity_poly.type
_entity_poly.pdbx_seq_one_letter_code
_entity_poly.pdbx_strand_id
1 'polypeptide(L)'
;YNGTKMVVFGGETFPLIRTLSSIYILDLQTLVWTKGTDVHPSQNRSDMACAVSGDYFIAWGGGYYDETTSVRMLEMTIIYNLKTSQWVDEFIAPPRSEPSKGSNAAAIGGGVAALAFFTFKRRKSK
;
A
#
# COMPACT_ATOMS: atom_id res chain seq x y z
N TYR A 1 -1.43 10.52 -10.61
CA TYR A 1 -1.28 11.44 -9.46
C TYR A 1 -0.05 12.39 -9.46
N ASN A 2 0.79 12.47 -10.52
CA ASN A 2 1.83 13.51 -10.80
C ASN A 2 2.74 14.04 -9.67
N GLY A 3 2.85 13.36 -8.53
CA GLY A 3 3.68 13.80 -7.39
C GLY A 3 3.17 15.05 -6.68
N THR A 4 1.92 15.48 -6.89
CA THR A 4 1.36 16.70 -6.30
C THR A 4 0.69 16.47 -4.94
N LYS A 5 0.75 15.25 -4.41
CA LYS A 5 0.11 14.88 -3.15
C LYS A 5 1.02 14.05 -2.28
N MET A 6 0.88 14.23 -0.98
CA MET A 6 1.50 13.39 0.05
C MET A 6 0.43 12.53 0.70
N VAL A 7 0.71 11.24 0.84
CA VAL A 7 -0.19 10.26 1.45
C VAL A 7 0.41 9.81 2.77
N VAL A 8 -0.38 9.89 3.84
CA VAL A 8 -0.03 9.42 5.18
C VAL A 8 -1.04 8.38 5.58
N PHE A 9 -0.58 7.17 5.91
CA PHE A 9 -1.44 6.06 6.32
C PHE A 9 -0.84 5.34 7.52
N GLY A 10 -1.71 4.95 8.45
CA GLY A 10 -1.33 4.15 9.60
C GLY A 10 -0.47 4.93 10.60
N GLY A 11 0.49 4.24 11.19
CA GLY A 11 1.29 4.74 12.32
C GLY A 11 0.66 4.37 13.66
N GLU A 12 1.16 4.97 14.72
CA GLU A 12 0.76 4.66 16.10
C GLU A 12 0.52 5.93 16.92
N THR A 13 -0.34 5.82 17.93
CA THR A 13 -0.60 6.93 18.87
C THR A 13 0.24 6.78 20.13
N PHE A 14 0.70 7.90 20.69
CA PHE A 14 1.32 7.94 22.01
C PHE A 14 0.34 8.57 23.02
N PRO A 15 0.27 8.12 24.30
CA PRO A 15 1.12 7.14 24.97
C PRO A 15 0.65 5.67 24.89
N LEU A 16 -0.56 5.41 24.38
CA LEU A 16 -1.19 4.08 24.45
C LEU A 16 -0.81 3.13 23.30
N ILE A 17 0.18 3.47 22.46
CA ILE A 17 0.70 2.72 21.30
C ILE A 17 -0.40 1.95 20.56
N ARG A 18 -1.40 2.68 20.03
CA ARG A 18 -2.47 2.08 19.21
C ARG A 18 -2.19 2.34 17.74
N THR A 19 -2.13 1.28 16.94
CA THR A 19 -1.99 1.40 15.47
C THR A 19 -3.23 2.02 14.84
N LEU A 20 -3.00 2.92 13.90
CA LEU A 20 -4.03 3.69 13.21
C LEU A 20 -4.54 2.98 11.95
N SER A 21 -5.81 3.21 11.65
CA SER A 21 -6.49 2.76 10.42
C SER A 21 -6.58 3.85 9.36
N SER A 22 -6.23 5.08 9.72
CA SER A 22 -6.60 6.27 8.97
C SER A 22 -5.62 6.57 7.86
N ILE A 23 -6.17 7.11 6.76
CA ILE A 23 -5.41 7.63 5.62
C ILE A 23 -5.76 9.10 5.40
N TYR A 24 -4.73 9.91 5.26
CA TYR A 24 -4.80 11.34 5.00
C TYR A 24 -4.00 11.68 3.76
N ILE A 25 -4.54 12.59 2.96
CA ILE A 25 -3.96 13.04 1.70
C ILE A 25 -3.83 14.56 1.76
N LEU A 26 -2.58 15.04 1.72
CA LEU A 26 -2.27 16.45 1.59
C LEU A 26 -2.13 16.78 0.11
N ASP A 27 -2.91 17.74 -0.35
CA ASP A 27 -2.68 18.39 -1.64
C ASP A 27 -1.54 19.42 -1.49
N LEU A 28 -0.42 19.24 -2.20
CA LEU A 28 0.77 20.07 -2.02
C LEU A 28 0.65 21.45 -2.68
N GLN A 29 -0.31 21.66 -3.58
CA GLN A 29 -0.53 22.95 -4.22
C GLN A 29 -1.36 23.87 -3.33
N THR A 30 -2.40 23.31 -2.71
CA THR A 30 -3.36 24.03 -1.88
C THR A 30 -3.07 23.95 -0.38
N LEU A 31 -2.21 23.01 0.03
CA LEU A 31 -1.91 22.67 1.43
C LEU A 31 -3.15 22.23 2.24
N VAL A 32 -4.17 21.72 1.54
CA VAL A 32 -5.40 21.22 2.18
C VAL A 32 -5.28 19.72 2.43
N TRP A 33 -5.59 19.32 3.65
CA TRP A 33 -5.70 17.92 4.04
C TRP A 33 -7.10 17.39 3.75
N THR A 34 -7.16 16.17 3.22
CA THR A 34 -8.39 15.39 3.05
C THR A 34 -8.22 14.05 3.76
N LYS A 35 -9.27 13.61 4.46
CA LYS A 35 -9.30 12.28 5.07
C LYS A 35 -9.96 11.30 4.09
N GLY A 36 -9.31 10.18 3.84
CA GLY A 36 -9.90 9.08 3.08
C GLY A 36 -10.74 8.16 3.96
N THR A 37 -11.35 7.13 3.36
CA THR A 37 -12.01 6.06 4.12
C THR A 37 -10.97 5.28 4.93
N ASP A 38 -11.24 5.08 6.22
CA ASP A 38 -10.36 4.28 7.09
C ASP A 38 -10.33 2.82 6.63
N VAL A 39 -9.19 2.16 6.77
CA VAL A 39 -9.10 0.72 6.52
C VAL A 39 -9.88 -0.04 7.60
N HIS A 40 -10.32 -1.26 7.30
CA HIS A 40 -10.94 -2.12 8.30
C HIS A 40 -10.00 -2.28 9.53
N PRO A 41 -10.50 -2.17 10.78
CA PRO A 41 -9.66 -2.21 11.99
C PRO A 41 -8.68 -3.39 12.11
N SER A 42 -9.00 -4.53 11.49
CA SER A 42 -8.11 -5.70 11.42
C SER A 42 -6.86 -5.51 10.55
N GLN A 43 -6.76 -4.38 9.85
CA GLN A 43 -5.69 -4.03 8.91
C GLN A 43 -4.90 -2.80 9.35
N ASN A 44 -5.16 -2.27 10.56
CA ASN A 44 -4.39 -1.18 11.16
C ASN A 44 -2.92 -1.59 11.23
N ARG A 45 -2.02 -0.64 10.94
CA ARG A 45 -0.60 -0.94 10.90
C ARG A 45 0.31 0.26 11.09
N SER A 46 1.47 0.01 11.69
CA SER A 46 2.67 0.84 11.68
C SER A 46 3.81 0.11 10.95
N ASP A 47 4.92 0.81 10.70
CA ASP A 47 6.17 0.22 10.20
C ASP A 47 6.05 -0.57 8.88
N MET A 48 5.16 -0.13 8.00
CA MET A 48 4.92 -0.75 6.70
C MET A 48 5.81 -0.16 5.61
N ALA A 49 6.00 -0.91 4.53
CA ALA A 49 6.51 -0.37 3.28
C ALA A 49 5.36 0.23 2.47
N CYS A 50 5.56 1.43 1.93
CA CYS A 50 4.55 2.14 1.13
C CYS A 50 5.10 2.48 -0.26
N ALA A 51 4.24 2.37 -1.27
CA ALA A 51 4.52 2.79 -2.65
C ALA A 51 3.28 3.39 -3.30
N VAL A 52 3.47 4.10 -4.41
CA VAL A 52 2.39 4.61 -5.25
C VAL A 52 2.61 4.16 -6.68
N SER A 53 1.57 3.65 -7.33
CA SER A 53 1.57 3.25 -8.74
C SER A 53 0.27 3.68 -9.41
N GLY A 54 0.37 4.57 -10.40
CA GLY A 54 -0.79 5.14 -11.08
C GLY A 54 -1.69 5.93 -10.12
N ASP A 55 -2.92 5.44 -9.95
CA ASP A 55 -3.93 6.00 -9.05
C ASP A 55 -4.04 5.20 -7.74
N TYR A 56 -3.08 4.32 -7.45
CA TYR A 56 -3.12 3.43 -6.29
C TYR A 56 -1.99 3.74 -5.31
N PHE A 57 -2.35 3.88 -4.04
CA PHE A 57 -1.45 3.74 -2.91
C PHE A 57 -1.41 2.26 -2.48
N ILE A 58 -0.21 1.76 -2.19
CA ILE A 58 0.04 0.36 -1.88
C ILE A 58 0.83 0.31 -0.58
N ALA A 59 0.33 -0.45 0.40
CA ALA A 59 1.07 -0.75 1.63
C ALA A 59 1.27 -2.27 1.76
N TRP A 60 2.47 -2.68 2.15
CA TRP A 60 2.82 -4.06 2.43
C TRP A 60 3.55 -4.17 3.76
N GLY A 61 3.31 -5.27 4.47
CA GLY A 61 3.99 -5.51 5.73
C GLY A 61 3.39 -4.70 6.88
N GLY A 62 4.25 -4.43 7.86
CA GLY A 62 3.95 -3.65 9.06
C GLY A 62 3.52 -4.51 10.24
N GLY A 63 3.35 -3.85 11.39
CA GLY A 63 2.93 -4.46 12.65
C GLY A 63 1.62 -3.86 13.15
N TYR A 64 0.87 -4.67 13.87
CA TYR A 64 -0.30 -4.27 14.66
C TYR A 64 0.02 -4.43 16.15
N TYR A 65 -0.20 -3.39 16.95
CA TYR A 65 -0.12 -3.44 18.41
C TYR A 65 -1.51 -3.71 18.97
N ASP A 66 -1.65 -4.83 19.67
CA ASP A 66 -2.84 -5.12 20.45
C ASP A 66 -2.77 -4.49 21.86
N GLU A 67 -3.86 -4.59 22.62
CA GLU A 67 -3.94 -4.04 23.98
C GLU A 67 -2.98 -4.72 24.98
N THR A 68 -2.30 -5.79 24.57
CA THR A 68 -1.35 -6.57 25.39
C THR A 68 0.11 -6.31 25.02
N THR A 69 0.40 -5.29 24.19
CA THR A 69 1.76 -4.92 23.68
C THR A 69 2.40 -5.95 22.74
N SER A 70 1.65 -6.98 22.33
CA SER A 70 2.16 -7.97 21.37
C SER A 70 2.07 -7.40 19.94
N VAL A 71 3.19 -7.43 19.22
CA VAL A 71 3.22 -7.01 17.81
C VAL A 71 2.84 -8.18 16.92
N ARG A 72 1.73 -8.05 16.21
CA ARG A 72 1.35 -8.98 15.13
C ARG A 72 1.84 -8.44 13.80
N MET A 73 2.81 -9.13 13.21
CA MET A 73 3.28 -8.80 11.85
C MET A 73 2.22 -9.15 10.82
N LEU A 74 2.05 -8.26 9.84
CA LEU A 74 1.12 -8.44 8.73
C LEU A 74 1.91 -8.80 7.48
N GLU A 75 1.54 -9.88 6.81
CA GLU A 75 2.22 -10.37 5.60
C GLU A 75 1.34 -10.20 4.36
N MET A 76 0.60 -9.09 4.29
CA MET A 76 -0.38 -8.84 3.22
C MET A 76 -0.31 -7.43 2.65
N THR A 77 -0.60 -7.33 1.36
CA THR A 77 -0.75 -6.08 0.62
C THR A 77 -2.17 -5.53 0.81
N ILE A 78 -2.27 -4.23 1.05
CA ILE A 78 -3.53 -3.50 0.95
C ILE A 78 -3.38 -2.36 -0.05
N ILE A 79 -4.47 -2.08 -0.77
CA ILE A 79 -4.46 -1.16 -1.90
C ILE A 79 -5.55 -0.13 -1.69
N TYR A 80 -5.20 1.13 -1.88
CA TYR A 80 -6.12 2.25 -1.81
C TYR A 80 -6.16 2.97 -3.15
N ASN A 81 -7.34 3.04 -3.75
CA ASN A 81 -7.57 3.82 -4.95
C ASN A 81 -7.69 5.30 -4.57
N LEU A 82 -6.67 6.09 -4.89
CA LEU A 82 -6.58 7.51 -4.61
C LEU A 82 -7.63 8.32 -5.37
N LYS A 83 -8.12 7.84 -6.52
CA LYS A 83 -9.13 8.55 -7.33
C LYS A 83 -10.53 8.41 -6.75
N THR A 84 -10.88 7.22 -6.28
CA THR A 84 -12.20 6.95 -5.67
C THR A 84 -12.21 7.14 -4.15
N SER A 85 -11.04 7.32 -3.56
CA SER A 85 -10.83 7.39 -2.12
C SER A 85 -11.31 6.13 -1.38
N GLN A 86 -11.13 4.94 -1.97
CA GLN A 86 -11.58 3.65 -1.41
C GLN A 86 -10.46 2.62 -1.33
N TRP A 87 -10.51 1.77 -0.30
CA TRP A 87 -9.73 0.53 -0.26
C TRP A 87 -10.29 -0.46 -1.28
N VAL A 88 -9.42 -1.18 -1.97
CA VAL A 88 -9.79 -2.15 -3.01
C VAL A 88 -9.01 -3.44 -2.84
N ASP A 89 -9.61 -4.56 -3.26
CA ASP A 89 -9.00 -5.89 -3.17
C ASP A 89 -8.05 -6.20 -4.34
N GLU A 90 -8.14 -5.43 -5.44
CA GLU A 90 -7.40 -5.69 -6.67
C GLU A 90 -6.65 -4.44 -7.16
N PHE A 91 -5.40 -4.64 -7.57
CA PHE A 91 -4.62 -3.66 -8.31
C PHE A 91 -4.84 -3.88 -9.80
N ILE A 92 -5.43 -2.88 -10.47
CA ILE A 92 -5.61 -2.92 -11.92
C ILE A 92 -4.41 -2.24 -12.56
N ALA A 93 -3.50 -3.05 -13.10
CA ALA A 93 -2.34 -2.53 -13.81
C ALA A 93 -2.77 -1.74 -15.05
N PRO A 94 -2.15 -0.57 -15.34
CA PRO A 94 -2.38 0.10 -16.60
C PRO A 94 -1.99 -0.82 -17.77
N PRO A 95 -2.64 -0.70 -18.94
CA PRO A 95 -2.32 -1.52 -20.10
C PRO A 95 -0.82 -1.44 -20.39
N ARG A 96 -0.17 -2.60 -20.55
CA ARG A 96 1.24 -2.66 -20.94
C ARG A 96 1.35 -2.02 -22.32
N SER A 97 2.09 -0.92 -22.45
CA SER A 97 2.55 -0.50 -23.77
C SER A 97 3.38 -1.65 -24.33
N GLU A 98 2.98 -2.20 -25.47
CA GLU A 98 3.76 -3.28 -26.09
C GLU A 98 5.20 -2.80 -26.29
N PRO A 99 6.20 -3.61 -25.93
CA PRO A 99 7.58 -3.27 -26.25
C PRO A 99 7.67 -3.10 -27.78
N SER A 100 8.10 -1.94 -28.25
CA SER A 100 8.52 -1.83 -29.65
C SER A 100 9.62 -2.87 -29.87
N LYS A 101 9.48 -3.68 -30.93
CA LYS A 101 10.44 -4.72 -31.32
C LYS A 101 11.83 -4.07 -31.48
N GLY A 102 12.67 -4.12 -30.45
CA GLY A 102 14.05 -3.63 -30.53
C GLY A 102 14.72 -3.14 -29.24
N SER A 103 14.00 -2.88 -28.15
CA SER A 103 14.64 -2.30 -26.97
C SER A 103 15.13 -3.35 -25.97
N ASN A 104 16.45 -3.51 -25.87
CA ASN A 104 17.13 -4.12 -24.74
C ASN A 104 16.87 -3.27 -23.49
N ALA A 105 15.79 -3.56 -22.76
CA ALA A 105 15.47 -2.84 -21.53
C ALA A 105 16.29 -3.41 -20.37
N ALA A 106 17.37 -2.72 -20.01
CA ALA A 106 18.02 -2.88 -18.71
C ALA A 106 17.16 -2.18 -17.65
N ALA A 107 16.73 -2.92 -16.62
CA ALA A 107 16.10 -2.33 -15.45
C ALA A 107 17.19 -1.74 -14.54
N ILE A 108 17.34 -0.42 -14.53
CA ILE A 108 18.09 0.28 -13.47
C ILE A 108 17.12 0.45 -12.30
N GLY A 109 17.43 -0.25 -11.21
CA GLY A 109 16.63 -0.32 -10.00
C GLY A 109 16.51 1.03 -9.28
N GLY A 110 15.26 1.42 -9.03
CA GLY A 110 14.86 2.34 -7.97
C GLY A 110 13.57 1.91 -7.25
N GLY A 111 13.02 0.76 -7.64
CA GLY A 111 11.87 0.13 -7.00
C GLY A 111 11.87 -1.32 -7.45
N VAL A 112 11.92 -2.25 -6.50
CA VAL A 112 11.86 -3.68 -6.82
C VAL A 112 10.52 -3.94 -7.48
N ALA A 113 10.51 -4.06 -8.80
CA ALA A 113 9.43 -4.68 -9.54
C ALA A 113 9.42 -6.15 -9.11
N ALA A 114 8.69 -6.46 -8.06
CA ALA A 114 8.37 -7.84 -7.71
C ALA A 114 7.49 -8.38 -8.85
N LEU A 115 8.12 -9.07 -9.80
CA LEU A 115 7.45 -10.04 -10.67
C LEU A 115 7.02 -11.21 -9.77
N ALA A 116 5.94 -11.01 -9.01
CA ALA A 116 5.33 -12.08 -8.23
C ALA A 116 4.45 -12.91 -9.18
N PHE A 117 5.05 -13.94 -9.79
CA PHE A 117 4.28 -15.06 -10.33
C PHE A 117 3.70 -15.84 -9.14
N PHE A 118 2.51 -15.48 -8.69
CA PHE A 118 1.78 -16.28 -7.70
C PHE A 118 1.29 -17.58 -8.36
N THR A 119 2.08 -18.65 -8.25
CA THR A 119 1.60 -20.01 -8.53
C THR A 119 1.09 -20.62 -7.22
N PHE A 120 -0.23 -20.73 -7.10
CA PHE A 120 -0.90 -21.36 -5.95
C PHE A 120 -0.64 -22.88 -5.98
N LYS A 121 0.25 -23.39 -5.12
CA LYS A 121 0.45 -24.84 -4.97
C LYS A 121 -0.50 -25.36 -3.88
N ARG A 122 -1.60 -25.98 -4.30
CA ARG A 122 -2.57 -26.66 -3.42
C ARG A 122 -1.89 -27.81 -2.66
N ARG A 123 -1.72 -27.66 -1.34
CA ARG A 123 -1.20 -28.73 -0.47
C ARG A 123 -2.33 -29.74 -0.21
N LYS A 124 -2.18 -30.99 -0.66
CA LYS A 124 -3.03 -32.10 -0.19
C LYS A 124 -2.53 -32.54 1.19
N SER A 125 -3.45 -32.65 2.14
CA SER A 125 -3.23 -33.30 3.44
C SER A 125 -2.90 -34.77 3.23
N LYS A 126 -1.95 -35.28 4.02
CA LYS A 126 -1.96 -36.70 4.40
C LYS A 126 -2.71 -36.81 5.73
#